data_AF-A0A0A9CWG9-F1
#
_entry.id   AF-A0A0A9CWG9-F1
#
_cell.length_a   1.000
_cell.length_b   1.000
_cell.length_c   1.000
_cell.angle_alpha   90.00
_cell.angle_beta   90.00
_cell.angle_gamma   90.00
#
_symmetry.space_group_name_H-M   'P 1'
#
loop_
_entity.id
_entity.type
_entity.pdbx_description
1 polymer ?
#
loop_
_entity_poly.entity_id
_entity_poly.type
_entity_poly.pdbx_seq_one_letter_code
_entity_poly.pdbx_strand_id
1 'polypeptide(L)'
;MDRDQRLEWLWRNCLETCDAGKECLQTNYYGTKHVIEAFLPLLQAASDGRIVNVCSDFGLLRFFRNEELKQELNNIERLTEERLDELLDMFLKDFKAGVVDARGWPEAFSAYKVSKATLTAYSRILATKQPKLRVNCVHPGYVKTDLTLHSGLLTPEEGASNVVKVALLPEGDVTGAFFEEGKELASFL
;
A
#
# COMPACT_ATOMS: atom_id res chain seq x y z
N MET A 1 13.32 4.62 23.09
CA MET A 1 12.31 3.67 22.60
C MET A 1 12.80 3.04 21.32
N ASP A 2 12.81 1.71 21.27
CA ASP A 2 13.01 0.94 20.04
C ASP A 2 11.81 1.08 19.09
N ARG A 3 11.87 0.43 17.92
CA ARG A 3 10.80 0.49 16.90
C ARG A 3 9.45 0.07 17.47
N ASP A 4 9.42 -1.07 18.15
CA ASP A 4 8.18 -1.71 18.60
C ASP A 4 7.50 -0.89 19.69
N GLN A 5 8.28 -0.36 20.64
CA GLN A 5 7.79 0.56 21.66
C GLN A 5 7.17 1.82 21.05
N ARG A 6 7.75 2.36 19.96
CA ARG A 6 7.22 3.56 19.28
C ARG A 6 5.92 3.26 18.53
N LEU A 7 5.85 2.11 17.85
CA LEU A 7 4.64 1.68 17.16
C LEU A 7 3.51 1.38 18.15
N GLU A 8 3.82 0.74 19.27
CA GLU A 8 2.85 0.49 20.34
C GLU A 8 2.35 1.81 20.94
N TRP A 9 3.24 2.76 21.20
CA TRP A 9 2.85 4.09 21.66
C TRP A 9 1.95 4.80 20.63
N LEU A 10 2.32 4.80 19.33
CA LEU A 10 1.48 5.38 18.28
C LEU A 10 0.11 4.72 18.24
N TRP A 11 0.04 3.39 18.32
CA TRP A 11 -1.23 2.68 18.28
C TRP A 11 -2.13 3.07 19.46
N ARG A 12 -1.59 3.07 20.68
CA ARG A 12 -2.35 3.45 21.88
C ARG A 12 -2.84 4.90 21.86
N ASN A 13 -2.19 5.77 21.10
CA ASN A 13 -2.53 7.19 20.99
C ASN A 13 -3.19 7.56 19.64
N CYS A 14 -3.46 6.58 18.77
CA CYS A 14 -4.14 6.78 17.49
C CYS A 14 -5.61 6.39 17.63
N LEU A 15 -6.50 7.34 17.35
CA LEU A 15 -7.93 7.08 17.26
C LEU A 15 -8.32 6.90 15.78
N GLU A 16 -8.77 5.71 15.42
CA GLU A 16 -9.23 5.41 14.07
C GLU A 16 -10.76 5.46 14.00
N THR A 17 -11.32 6.63 13.70
CA THR A 17 -12.78 6.78 13.51
C THR A 17 -13.22 6.26 12.15
N CYS A 18 -14.50 5.95 11.97
CA CYS A 18 -15.04 5.51 10.69
C CYS A 18 -14.84 6.56 9.57
N ASP A 19 -14.97 7.84 9.90
CA ASP A 19 -14.80 8.91 8.92
C ASP A 19 -13.33 9.09 8.55
N ALA A 20 -12.41 9.02 9.52
CA ALA A 20 -10.97 9.00 9.24
C ALA A 20 -10.57 7.75 8.41
N GLY A 21 -11.18 6.60 8.70
CA GLY A 21 -10.97 5.38 7.91
C GLY A 21 -11.41 5.53 6.45
N LYS A 22 -12.57 6.13 6.20
CA LYS A 22 -13.02 6.46 4.84
C LYS A 22 -12.08 7.43 4.16
N GLU A 23 -11.71 8.52 4.82
CA GLU A 23 -10.78 9.53 4.28
C GLU A 23 -9.42 8.91 3.92
N CYS A 24 -8.93 7.99 4.75
CA CYS A 24 -7.72 7.21 4.49
C CYS A 24 -7.83 6.40 3.20
N LEU A 25 -8.92 5.65 2.98
CA LEU A 25 -9.14 4.90 1.74
C LEU A 25 -9.28 5.83 0.51
N GLN A 26 -10.03 6.93 0.67
CA GLN A 26 -10.22 7.92 -0.38
C GLN A 26 -8.90 8.53 -0.84
N THR A 27 -8.00 8.83 0.10
CA THR A 27 -6.70 9.42 -0.25
C THR A 27 -5.73 8.37 -0.76
N ASN A 28 -5.49 7.31 0.02
CA ASN A 28 -4.38 6.40 -0.23
C ASN A 28 -4.62 5.48 -1.42
N TYR A 29 -5.86 5.06 -1.66
CA TYR A 29 -6.21 4.15 -2.74
C TYR A 29 -6.91 4.87 -3.90
N TYR A 30 -8.12 5.42 -3.67
CA TYR A 30 -8.89 6.02 -4.77
C TYR A 30 -8.19 7.24 -5.37
N GLY A 31 -7.64 8.13 -4.55
CA GLY A 31 -6.87 9.28 -5.00
C GLY A 31 -5.67 8.87 -5.85
N THR A 32 -4.91 7.88 -5.40
CA THR A 32 -3.78 7.32 -6.15
C THR A 32 -4.23 6.69 -7.47
N LYS A 33 -5.30 5.89 -7.47
CA LYS A 33 -5.90 5.28 -8.67
C LYS A 33 -6.29 6.35 -9.69
N HIS A 34 -7.03 7.38 -9.28
CA HIS A 34 -7.46 8.45 -10.17
C HIS A 34 -6.29 9.25 -10.76
N VAL A 35 -5.24 9.52 -9.97
CA VAL A 35 -4.03 10.18 -10.48
C VAL A 35 -3.37 9.30 -11.54
N ILE A 36 -3.21 8.01 -11.28
CA ILE A 36 -2.63 7.08 -12.25
C ILE A 36 -3.44 7.05 -13.54
N GLU A 37 -4.76 6.90 -13.46
CA GLU A 37 -5.65 6.87 -14.62
C GLU A 37 -5.56 8.16 -15.45
N ALA A 38 -5.54 9.32 -14.79
CA ALA A 38 -5.45 10.61 -15.46
C ALA A 38 -4.11 10.79 -16.22
N PHE A 39 -3.01 10.27 -15.68
CA PHE A 39 -1.67 10.39 -16.28
C PHE A 39 -1.30 9.20 -17.18
N LEU A 40 -2.11 8.13 -17.21
CA LEU A 40 -1.80 6.89 -17.92
C LEU A 40 -1.46 7.11 -19.42
N PRO A 41 -2.19 7.96 -20.19
CA PRO A 41 -1.83 8.19 -21.59
C PRO A 41 -0.44 8.82 -21.76
N LEU A 42 -0.03 9.71 -20.85
CA LEU A 42 1.30 10.33 -20.88
C LEU A 42 2.39 9.32 -20.51
N LEU A 43 2.12 8.48 -19.51
CA LEU A 43 3.03 7.40 -19.10
C LEU A 43 3.23 6.38 -20.23
N GLN A 44 2.15 6.03 -20.96
CA GLN A 44 2.22 5.13 -22.12
C GLN A 44 2.96 5.72 -23.32
N ALA A 45 2.97 7.05 -23.46
CA ALA A 45 3.70 7.74 -24.52
C ALA A 45 5.20 7.87 -24.24
N ALA A 46 5.63 7.76 -22.97
CA ALA A 46 7.03 7.77 -22.60
C ALA A 46 7.75 6.51 -23.10
N SER A 47 9.03 6.64 -23.46
CA SER A 47 9.87 5.49 -23.85
C SER A 47 10.07 4.50 -22.69
N ASP A 48 10.06 5.01 -21.45
CA ASP A 48 10.24 4.23 -20.23
C ASP A 48 9.35 4.81 -19.11
N GLY A 49 8.03 4.62 -19.25
CA GLY A 49 7.04 5.10 -18.29
C GLY A 49 7.06 4.33 -16.96
N ARG A 50 7.10 5.06 -15.85
CA ARG A 50 7.28 4.50 -14.50
C ARG A 50 6.24 5.00 -13.53
N ILE A 51 5.73 4.09 -12.71
CA ILE A 51 4.82 4.36 -11.59
C ILE A 51 5.47 3.75 -10.34
N VAL A 52 5.78 4.58 -9.36
CA VAL A 52 6.29 4.15 -8.07
C VAL A 52 5.29 4.53 -6.99
N ASN A 53 4.54 3.53 -6.51
CA ASN A 53 3.54 3.72 -5.49
C ASN A 53 4.17 3.59 -4.10
N VAL A 54 4.08 4.66 -3.30
CA VAL A 54 4.57 4.68 -1.91
C VAL A 54 3.59 3.89 -1.03
N CYS A 55 3.90 2.62 -0.85
CA CYS A 55 3.17 1.67 -0.03
C CYS A 55 3.73 1.63 1.41
N SER A 56 3.41 0.57 2.14
CA SER A 56 3.95 0.32 3.48
C SER A 56 4.11 -1.18 3.67
N ASP A 57 5.09 -1.59 4.48
CA ASP A 57 5.16 -2.95 5.01
C ASP A 57 3.86 -3.38 5.71
N PHE A 58 3.17 -2.43 6.35
CA PHE A 58 1.82 -2.58 6.91
C PHE A 58 0.73 -2.97 5.89
N GLY A 59 0.99 -2.83 4.60
CA GLY A 59 0.13 -3.34 3.52
C GLY A 59 0.36 -4.80 3.17
N LEU A 60 1.32 -5.49 3.78
CA LEU A 60 1.59 -6.91 3.51
C LEU A 60 0.50 -7.81 4.10
N LEU A 61 0.24 -8.92 3.42
CA LEU A 61 -0.90 -9.78 3.72
C LEU A 61 -0.75 -10.56 5.04
N ARG A 62 0.45 -10.62 5.63
CA ARG A 62 0.71 -11.16 6.98
C ARG A 62 -0.11 -10.50 8.09
N PHE A 63 -0.61 -9.29 7.86
CA PHE A 63 -1.44 -8.57 8.83
C PHE A 63 -2.94 -8.92 8.74
N PHE A 64 -3.36 -9.63 7.69
CA PHE A 64 -4.72 -10.13 7.55
C PHE A 64 -4.80 -11.49 8.24
N ARG A 65 -5.89 -11.75 8.98
CA ARG A 65 -6.11 -13.05 9.64
C ARG A 65 -7.07 -13.94 8.85
N ASN A 66 -7.82 -13.35 7.92
CA ASN A 66 -8.69 -14.08 7.00
C ASN A 66 -7.86 -14.64 5.82
N GLU A 67 -7.64 -15.97 5.82
CA GLU A 67 -6.83 -16.63 4.79
C GLU A 67 -7.47 -16.62 3.40
N GLU A 68 -8.81 -16.67 3.31
CA GLU A 68 -9.51 -16.57 2.01
C GLU A 68 -9.28 -15.20 1.38
N LEU A 69 -9.39 -14.13 2.19
CA LEU A 69 -9.12 -12.77 1.74
C LEU A 69 -7.66 -12.57 1.32
N LYS A 70 -6.70 -13.18 2.03
CA LYS A 70 -5.28 -13.16 1.64
C LYS A 70 -5.07 -13.83 0.29
N GLN A 71 -5.67 -15.00 0.09
CA GLN A 71 -5.58 -15.72 -1.17
C GLN A 71 -6.21 -14.92 -2.32
N GLU A 72 -7.36 -14.28 -2.08
CA GLU A 72 -8.04 -13.42 -3.04
C GLU A 72 -7.17 -12.22 -3.44
N LEU A 73 -6.66 -11.45 -2.46
CA LEU A 73 -5.79 -10.30 -2.69
C LEU A 73 -4.44 -10.67 -3.35
N ASN A 74 -3.98 -11.91 -3.19
CA ASN A 74 -2.75 -12.38 -3.81
C ASN A 74 -2.94 -12.95 -5.23
N ASN A 75 -4.18 -13.27 -5.63
CA ASN A 75 -4.50 -13.91 -6.90
C ASN A 75 -4.69 -12.88 -8.04
N ILE A 76 -3.59 -12.28 -8.49
CA ILE A 76 -3.61 -11.21 -9.49
C ILE A 76 -4.14 -11.65 -10.86
N GLU A 77 -4.10 -12.94 -11.19
CA GLU A 77 -4.67 -13.46 -12.44
C GLU A 77 -6.19 -13.32 -12.48
N ARG A 78 -6.85 -13.32 -11.32
CA ARG A 78 -8.32 -13.24 -11.19
C ARG A 78 -8.80 -11.94 -10.56
N LEU A 79 -7.96 -11.28 -9.77
CA LEU A 79 -8.32 -10.08 -9.05
C LEU A 79 -8.53 -8.92 -10.02
N THR A 80 -9.65 -8.21 -9.86
CA THR A 80 -9.98 -7.04 -10.68
C THR A 80 -10.08 -5.78 -9.82
N GLU A 81 -10.08 -4.63 -10.48
CA GLU A 81 -10.20 -3.34 -9.80
C GLU A 81 -11.58 -3.17 -9.17
N GLU A 82 -12.63 -3.64 -9.84
CA GLU A 82 -14.00 -3.65 -9.33
C GLU A 82 -14.08 -4.51 -8.06
N ARG A 83 -13.39 -5.67 -8.06
CA ARG A 83 -13.37 -6.53 -6.88
C ARG A 83 -12.62 -5.89 -5.72
N LEU A 84 -11.54 -5.14 -5.97
CA LEU A 84 -10.88 -4.34 -4.94
C LEU A 84 -11.82 -3.29 -4.34
N ASP A 85 -12.61 -2.63 -5.18
CA ASP A 85 -13.57 -1.62 -4.75
C ASP A 85 -14.69 -2.26 -3.88
N GLU A 86 -15.19 -3.44 -4.25
CA GLU A 86 -16.13 -4.22 -3.43
C GLU A 86 -15.55 -4.65 -2.08
N LEU A 87 -14.29 -5.08 -2.04
CA LEU A 87 -13.60 -5.47 -0.81
C LEU A 87 -13.45 -4.27 0.14
N LEU A 88 -13.19 -3.07 -0.39
CA LEU A 88 -13.14 -1.86 0.41
C LEU A 88 -14.51 -1.48 0.96
N ASP A 89 -15.59 -1.65 0.19
CA ASP A 89 -16.95 -1.45 0.66
C ASP A 89 -17.32 -2.44 1.78
N MET A 90 -16.91 -3.70 1.65
CA MET A 90 -17.07 -4.71 2.70
C MET A 90 -16.29 -4.33 3.96
N PHE A 91 -15.03 -3.93 3.81
CA PHE A 91 -14.22 -3.46 4.92
C PHE A 91 -14.87 -2.27 5.64
N LEU A 92 -15.35 -1.25 4.92
CA LEU A 92 -15.98 -0.08 5.53
C LEU A 92 -17.27 -0.42 6.29
N LYS A 93 -18.05 -1.41 5.80
CA LYS A 93 -19.22 -1.93 6.51
C LYS A 93 -18.81 -2.61 7.82
N ASP A 94 -17.82 -3.49 7.77
CA ASP A 94 -17.30 -4.19 8.95
C ASP A 94 -16.62 -3.25 9.95
N PHE A 95 -15.90 -2.24 9.45
CA PHE A 95 -15.26 -1.17 10.23
C PHE A 95 -16.30 -0.35 10.98
N LYS A 96 -17.38 0.06 10.30
CA LYS A 96 -18.50 0.78 10.92
C LYS A 96 -19.25 -0.07 11.95
N ALA A 97 -19.35 -1.37 11.72
CA ALA A 97 -20.00 -2.29 12.66
C ALA A 97 -19.10 -2.71 13.83
N GLY A 98 -17.81 -2.33 13.83
CA GLY A 98 -16.86 -2.70 14.89
C GLY A 98 -16.49 -4.19 14.89
N VAL A 99 -16.58 -4.87 13.74
CA VAL A 99 -16.36 -6.32 13.61
C VAL A 99 -15.15 -6.67 12.74
N VAL A 100 -14.23 -5.72 12.52
CA VAL A 100 -13.03 -5.91 11.68
C VAL A 100 -12.20 -7.10 12.12
N ASP A 101 -11.96 -7.20 13.42
CA ASP A 101 -11.22 -8.27 14.05
C ASP A 101 -11.88 -9.64 13.80
N ALA A 102 -13.18 -9.74 14.11
CA ALA A 102 -13.96 -10.96 13.95
C ALA A 102 -14.07 -11.43 12.49
N ARG A 103 -13.95 -10.52 11.52
CA ARG A 103 -13.94 -10.79 10.08
C ARG A 103 -12.54 -11.06 9.53
N GLY A 104 -11.51 -10.96 10.38
CA GLY A 104 -10.12 -11.21 10.05
C GLY A 104 -9.45 -10.10 9.23
N TRP A 105 -10.00 -8.89 9.23
CA TRP A 105 -9.31 -7.69 8.77
C TRP A 105 -8.17 -7.35 9.74
N PRO A 106 -7.15 -6.56 9.31
CA PRO A 106 -6.05 -6.17 10.18
C PRO A 106 -6.52 -5.34 11.38
N GLU A 107 -6.05 -5.69 12.58
CA GLU A 107 -6.18 -4.86 13.78
C GLU A 107 -5.16 -3.72 13.76
N ALA A 108 -5.44 -2.62 14.46
CA ALA A 108 -4.56 -1.45 14.62
C ALA A 108 -4.12 -0.78 13.31
N PHE A 109 -4.43 0.50 13.13
CA PHE A 109 -4.21 1.20 11.85
C PHE A 109 -4.91 0.46 10.70
N SER A 110 -6.11 -0.06 10.96
CA SER A 110 -6.81 -1.02 10.12
C SER A 110 -7.08 -0.45 8.72
N ALA A 111 -7.64 0.76 8.64
CA ALA A 111 -7.92 1.40 7.37
C ALA A 111 -6.63 1.75 6.62
N TYR A 112 -5.58 2.14 7.34
CA TYR A 112 -4.26 2.36 6.73
C TYR A 112 -3.69 1.07 6.11
N LYS A 113 -3.66 -0.03 6.89
CA LYS A 113 -3.18 -1.35 6.42
C LYS A 113 -3.97 -1.83 5.21
N VAL A 114 -5.29 -1.78 5.28
CA VAL A 114 -6.18 -2.15 4.16
C VAL A 114 -5.92 -1.25 2.95
N SER A 115 -5.82 0.07 3.12
CA SER A 115 -5.54 0.99 2.00
C SER A 115 -4.24 0.66 1.26
N LYS A 116 -3.18 0.30 2.00
CA LYS A 116 -1.86 -0.01 1.44
C LYS A 116 -1.82 -1.42 0.84
N ALA A 117 -2.55 -2.37 1.40
CA ALA A 117 -2.73 -3.69 0.81
C ALA A 117 -3.47 -3.60 -0.54
N THR A 118 -4.58 -2.86 -0.59
CA THR A 118 -5.34 -2.63 -1.81
C THR A 118 -4.52 -1.89 -2.86
N LEU A 119 -3.76 -0.85 -2.47
CA LEU A 119 -2.86 -0.15 -3.40
C LEU A 119 -1.77 -1.09 -3.94
N THR A 120 -1.26 -2.01 -3.13
CA THR A 120 -0.28 -3.00 -3.55
C THR A 120 -0.88 -3.99 -4.56
N ALA A 121 -2.08 -4.50 -4.30
CA ALA A 121 -2.81 -5.36 -5.22
C ALA A 121 -3.11 -4.65 -6.55
N TYR A 122 -3.60 -3.40 -6.49
CA TYR A 122 -3.86 -2.57 -7.67
C TYR A 122 -2.60 -2.33 -8.51
N SER A 123 -1.46 -2.07 -7.87
CA SER A 123 -0.18 -1.91 -8.56
C SER A 123 0.20 -3.16 -9.34
N ARG A 124 -0.05 -4.35 -8.79
CA ARG A 124 0.19 -5.63 -9.47
C ARG A 124 -0.79 -5.87 -10.63
N ILE A 125 -2.07 -5.51 -10.47
CA ILE A 125 -3.05 -5.54 -11.58
C ILE A 125 -2.56 -4.64 -12.71
N LEU A 126 -2.15 -3.41 -12.38
CA LEU A 126 -1.71 -2.43 -13.37
C LEU A 126 -0.42 -2.88 -14.08
N ALA A 127 0.53 -3.47 -13.36
CA ALA A 127 1.73 -4.06 -13.96
C ALA A 127 1.39 -5.12 -15.01
N THR A 128 0.40 -5.98 -14.75
CA THR A 128 -0.09 -6.98 -15.71
C THR A 128 -0.80 -6.35 -16.90
N LYS A 129 -1.66 -5.35 -16.67
CA LYS A 129 -2.40 -4.66 -17.73
C LYS A 129 -1.53 -3.76 -18.60
N GLN A 130 -0.40 -3.28 -18.06
CA GLN A 130 0.49 -2.32 -18.71
C GLN A 130 1.93 -2.87 -18.79
N PRO A 131 2.19 -3.93 -19.57
CA PRO A 131 3.48 -4.65 -19.58
C PRO A 131 4.67 -3.80 -20.08
N LYS A 132 4.40 -2.65 -20.71
CA LYS A 132 5.43 -1.69 -21.12
C LYS A 132 5.86 -0.77 -19.98
N LEU A 133 4.99 -0.53 -19.00
CA LEU A 133 5.28 0.34 -17.86
C LEU A 133 5.99 -0.44 -16.74
N ARG A 134 6.84 0.27 -15.97
CA ARG A 134 7.36 -0.24 -14.70
C ARG A 134 6.46 0.25 -13.58
N VAL A 135 5.69 -0.64 -12.97
CA VAL A 135 4.75 -0.30 -11.90
C VAL A 135 5.15 -1.05 -10.64
N ASN A 136 5.75 -0.36 -9.68
CA ASN A 136 6.30 -0.99 -8.48
C ASN A 136 5.81 -0.30 -7.20
N CYS A 137 5.75 -1.07 -6.13
CA CYS A 137 5.46 -0.59 -4.78
C CYS A 137 6.76 -0.39 -3.99
N VAL A 138 6.79 0.59 -3.11
CA VAL A 138 7.94 0.81 -2.22
C VAL A 138 7.48 1.18 -0.82
N HIS A 139 8.03 0.50 0.19
CA HIS A 139 8.02 0.96 1.57
C HIS A 139 9.24 1.87 1.80
N PRO A 140 9.05 3.16 2.16
CA PRO A 140 10.17 4.07 2.35
C PRO A 140 10.99 3.76 3.63
N GLY A 141 10.51 2.87 4.49
CA GLY A 141 11.01 2.66 5.85
C GLY A 141 10.18 3.43 6.89
N TYR A 142 10.57 3.35 8.16
CA TYR A 142 9.90 4.09 9.23
C TYR A 142 10.48 5.50 9.36
N VAL A 143 9.87 6.46 8.67
CA VAL A 143 10.42 7.82 8.47
C VAL A 143 9.90 8.82 9.50
N LYS A 144 10.75 9.77 9.94
CA LYS A 144 10.41 10.87 10.86
C LYS A 144 9.66 11.99 10.14
N THR A 145 8.34 11.90 10.10
CA THR A 145 7.43 12.91 9.49
C THR A 145 6.27 13.21 10.44
N ASP A 146 5.42 14.17 10.09
CA ASP A 146 4.21 14.48 10.83
C ASP A 146 3.28 13.25 10.96
N LEU A 147 3.21 12.42 9.91
CA LEU A 147 2.44 11.16 9.91
C LEU A 147 2.86 10.21 11.03
N THR A 148 4.14 10.21 11.39
CA THR A 148 4.70 9.35 12.45
C THR A 148 4.92 10.11 13.75
N LEU A 149 4.42 11.35 13.87
CA LEU A 149 4.71 12.25 14.99
C LEU A 149 6.22 12.38 15.25
N HIS A 150 7.01 12.42 14.17
CA HIS A 150 8.47 12.39 14.15
C HIS A 150 9.12 11.22 14.91
N SER A 151 8.36 10.15 15.17
CA SER A 151 8.84 8.98 15.91
C SER A 151 9.50 7.90 15.03
N GLY A 152 9.66 8.16 13.73
CA GLY A 152 10.43 7.31 12.82
C GLY A 152 11.90 7.10 13.22
N LEU A 153 12.53 6.13 12.57
CA LEU A 153 13.97 5.85 12.70
C LEU A 153 14.78 6.57 11.62
N LEU A 154 14.25 6.64 10.40
CA LEU A 154 14.88 7.26 9.24
C LEU A 154 14.54 8.75 9.15
N THR A 155 15.45 9.53 8.59
CA THR A 155 15.22 10.89 8.12
C THR A 155 14.37 10.90 6.84
N PRO A 156 13.69 12.02 6.51
CA PRO A 156 13.00 12.18 5.23
C PRO A 156 13.90 11.87 4.02
N GLU A 157 15.17 12.27 4.06
CA GLU A 157 16.14 12.04 2.99
C GLU A 157 16.45 10.55 2.81
N GLU A 158 16.64 9.81 3.90
CA GLU A 158 16.83 8.36 3.87
C GLU A 158 15.59 7.63 3.34
N GLY A 159 14.39 8.06 3.76
CA GLY A 159 13.13 7.52 3.24
C GLY A 159 12.93 7.79 1.74
N ALA A 160 13.20 9.02 1.29
CA ALA A 160 13.12 9.41 -0.11
C ALA A 160 14.14 8.66 -0.97
N SER A 161 15.35 8.43 -0.46
CA SER A 161 16.38 7.63 -1.14
C SER A 161 15.88 6.22 -1.51
N ASN A 162 15.10 5.57 -0.63
CA ASN A 162 14.51 4.25 -0.92
C ASN A 162 13.49 4.31 -2.07
N VAL A 163 12.69 5.38 -2.16
CA VAL A 163 11.72 5.58 -3.25
C VAL A 163 12.44 5.90 -4.57
N VAL A 164 13.42 6.80 -4.54
CA VAL A 164 14.17 7.23 -5.72
C VAL A 164 14.95 6.07 -6.35
N LYS A 165 15.50 5.16 -5.56
CA LYS A 165 16.16 3.94 -6.08
C LYS A 165 15.24 3.12 -6.99
N VAL A 166 13.96 2.97 -6.60
CA VAL A 166 12.97 2.24 -7.41
C VAL A 166 12.58 3.03 -8.65
N ALA A 167 12.45 4.36 -8.53
CA ALA A 167 12.16 5.23 -9.67
C ALA A 167 13.27 5.20 -10.73
N LEU A 168 14.52 5.03 -10.30
CA LEU A 168 15.72 5.05 -11.15
C LEU A 168 16.27 3.65 -11.50
N LEU A 169 15.50 2.57 -11.31
CA LEU A 169 15.89 1.24 -11.80
C LEU A 169 16.26 1.30 -13.29
N PRO A 170 17.12 0.42 -13.82
CA PRO A 170 17.40 0.37 -15.26
C PRO A 170 16.13 0.21 -16.12
N GLU A 171 16.19 0.65 -17.37
CA GLU A 171 15.10 0.40 -18.34
C GLU A 171 14.91 -1.11 -18.54
N GLY A 172 13.66 -1.55 -18.62
CA GLY A 172 13.32 -2.97 -18.81
C GLY A 172 13.46 -3.84 -17.55
N ASP A 173 13.79 -3.25 -16.40
CA ASP A 173 13.86 -3.95 -15.11
C ASP A 173 12.46 -4.36 -14.58
N VAL A 174 12.37 -4.81 -13.34
CA VAL A 174 11.17 -5.41 -12.74
C VAL A 174 9.93 -4.50 -12.77
N THR A 175 8.77 -5.14 -12.90
CA THR A 175 7.44 -4.53 -12.78
C THR A 175 6.56 -5.43 -11.93
N GLY A 176 5.62 -4.86 -11.17
CA GLY A 176 4.75 -5.58 -10.25
C GLY A 176 5.43 -6.02 -8.96
N ALA A 177 6.60 -5.47 -8.62
CA ALA A 177 7.36 -5.82 -7.43
C ALA A 177 7.07 -4.90 -6.24
N PHE A 178 7.49 -5.34 -5.05
CA PHE A 178 7.48 -4.55 -3.82
C PHE A 178 8.90 -4.43 -3.27
N PHE A 179 9.29 -3.20 -2.94
CA PHE A 179 10.60 -2.91 -2.39
C PHE A 179 10.51 -2.47 -0.93
N GLU A 180 11.34 -3.06 -0.07
CA GLU A 180 11.52 -2.66 1.32
C GLU A 180 12.99 -2.31 1.54
N GLU A 181 13.27 -1.07 1.98
CA GLU A 181 14.63 -0.58 2.24
C GLU A 181 15.62 -0.80 1.08
N GLY A 182 15.11 -0.69 -0.16
CA GLY A 182 15.90 -0.86 -1.38
C GLY A 182 16.13 -2.31 -1.81
N LYS A 183 15.43 -3.28 -1.20
CA LYS A 183 15.45 -4.69 -1.61
C LYS A 183 14.07 -5.12 -2.10
N GLU A 184 14.04 -5.85 -3.20
CA GLU A 184 12.82 -6.51 -3.66
C GLU A 184 12.43 -7.60 -2.66
N LEU A 185 11.15 -7.62 -2.25
CA LEU A 185 10.59 -8.68 -1.44
C LEU A 185 10.24 -9.88 -2.31
N ALA A 186 10.61 -11.08 -1.85
CA ALA A 186 10.29 -12.33 -2.53
C ALA A 186 8.79 -12.69 -2.46
N SER A 187 8.04 -12.09 -1.53
CA SER A 187 6.63 -12.40 -1.31
C SER A 187 5.89 -11.20 -0.70
N PHE A 188 4.60 -11.13 -1.01
CA PHE A 188 3.64 -10.17 -0.46
C PHE A 188 2.84 -10.74 0.72
N LEU A 189 3.05 -12.03 1.02
CA LEU A 189 2.39 -12.78 2.10
C LEU A 189 2.92 -12.43 3.49
#